data_AF-A0A3D9B015-F1
#
_entry.id   AF-A0A3D9B015-F1
#
_cell.length_a   1.000
_cell.length_b   1.000
_cell.length_c   1.000
_cell.angle_alpha   90.00
_cell.angle_beta   90.00
_cell.angle_gamma   90.00
#
_symmetry.space_group_name_H-M   'P 1'
#
loop_
_entity.id
_entity.type
_entity.pdbx_description
1 polymer ?
#
loop_
_entity_poly.entity_id
_entity_poly.type
_entity_poly.pdbx_seq_one_letter_code
_entity_poly.pdbx_strand_id
1 'polypeptide(L)'
;MRIGAQDGNNSAGSTATLQILLNGTLYATITNGTSRTASTNNVTIALSNGATTNFVPYTTAASSGFNFQTFTLNIPYNSPATAELVYRATTVLDDWSLDDVSIPAYLLDTDNDGIPNYQDLDSDNDGCLDAMEGDENVAYSMLVAAAAPLSVGTGSSVPNQNLCASGSCVDTQGVPIVVNAGGAADIGSDRGQGIGDSQNNAVIGCFCYKPVVTAGTALNTPYGITALGRAGTNTGNWPMVRKGAWTALEAKTKGFVPNRLTTAQISAIPAANLVEGMMVYNTSLDCLQVNTTGTPAGWACFNTQTCPTN
;
A
#
# COMPACT_ATOMS: atom_id res chain seq x y z
N MET A 1 -21.34 -14.67 -15.80
CA MET A 1 -22.43 -15.66 -15.64
C MET A 1 -23.21 -15.80 -16.94
N ARG A 2 -23.86 -16.93 -17.14
CA ARG A 2 -24.76 -17.18 -18.27
C ARG A 2 -26.19 -17.35 -17.76
N ILE A 3 -27.13 -16.60 -18.35
CA ILE A 3 -28.55 -16.64 -17.99
C ILE A 3 -29.38 -17.09 -19.19
N GLY A 4 -30.27 -18.05 -18.98
CA GLY A 4 -31.30 -18.45 -19.92
C GLY A 4 -32.64 -17.92 -19.46
N ALA A 5 -33.39 -17.28 -20.37
CA ALA A 5 -34.78 -16.91 -20.14
C ALA A 5 -35.68 -17.70 -21.10
N GLN A 6 -36.77 -18.24 -20.59
CA GLN A 6 -37.80 -18.89 -21.38
C GLN A 6 -39.18 -18.40 -20.96
N ASP A 7 -40.06 -18.27 -21.95
CA ASP A 7 -41.48 -18.00 -21.76
C ASP A 7 -42.24 -19.35 -21.69
N GLY A 8 -42.82 -19.65 -20.53
CA GLY A 8 -43.44 -20.95 -20.24
C GLY A 8 -44.76 -21.14 -21.00
N ASN A 9 -44.92 -22.27 -21.70
CA ASN A 9 -46.16 -22.72 -22.36
C ASN A 9 -47.05 -21.63 -23.02
N ASN A 10 -46.42 -20.66 -23.70
CA ASN A 10 -47.06 -19.81 -24.72
C ASN A 10 -48.25 -18.95 -24.26
N SER A 11 -48.41 -18.63 -22.98
CA SER A 11 -49.54 -17.81 -22.49
C SER A 11 -49.13 -16.35 -22.30
N ALA A 12 -49.78 -15.42 -23.02
CA ALA A 12 -49.53 -13.99 -22.84
C ALA A 12 -49.89 -13.54 -21.42
N GLY A 13 -49.02 -12.73 -20.79
CA GLY A 13 -49.23 -12.21 -19.43
C GLY A 13 -48.33 -12.83 -18.35
N SER A 14 -47.50 -13.81 -18.69
CA SER A 14 -46.45 -14.34 -17.80
C SER A 14 -45.38 -13.30 -17.51
N THR A 15 -44.87 -13.31 -16.28
CA THR A 15 -43.68 -12.54 -15.89
C THR A 15 -42.81 -13.38 -14.96
N ALA A 16 -41.49 -13.21 -15.09
CA ALA A 16 -40.57 -13.63 -14.05
C ALA A 16 -39.51 -12.57 -13.75
N THR A 17 -39.05 -12.57 -12.51
CA THR A 17 -37.93 -11.73 -12.08
C THR A 17 -36.85 -12.58 -11.44
N LEU A 18 -35.59 -12.27 -11.71
CA LEU A 18 -34.43 -12.81 -11.04
C LEU A 18 -33.66 -11.66 -10.37
N GLN A 19 -33.64 -11.66 -9.06
CA GLN A 19 -32.86 -10.71 -8.27
C GLN A 19 -31.49 -11.28 -7.93
N ILE A 20 -30.47 -10.42 -7.97
CA ILE A 20 -29.09 -10.73 -7.58
C ILE A 20 -28.75 -9.87 -6.38
N LEU A 21 -28.48 -10.53 -5.26
CA LEU A 21 -28.20 -9.88 -3.99
C LEU A 21 -26.81 -10.30 -3.48
N LEU A 22 -26.10 -9.38 -2.85
CA LEU A 22 -24.86 -9.65 -2.13
C LEU A 22 -25.07 -9.26 -0.66
N ASN A 23 -24.87 -10.21 0.26
CA ASN A 23 -25.14 -10.04 1.70
C ASN A 23 -26.55 -9.47 1.99
N GLY A 24 -27.55 -9.95 1.25
CA GLY A 24 -28.94 -9.48 1.34
C GLY A 24 -29.25 -8.12 0.69
N THR A 25 -28.25 -7.41 0.16
CA THR A 25 -28.43 -6.13 -0.55
C THR A 25 -28.68 -6.37 -2.03
N LEU A 26 -29.72 -5.77 -2.61
CA LEU A 26 -30.10 -5.93 -4.02
C LEU A 26 -29.18 -5.13 -4.95
N TYR A 27 -28.58 -5.77 -5.96
CA TYR A 27 -27.72 -5.09 -6.95
C TYR A 27 -28.26 -5.15 -8.38
N ALA A 28 -29.01 -6.19 -8.72
CA ALA A 28 -29.67 -6.27 -10.02
C ALA A 28 -31.01 -6.99 -9.94
N THR A 29 -31.96 -6.56 -10.77
CA THR A 29 -33.21 -7.29 -11.04
C THR A 29 -33.32 -7.50 -12.54
N ILE A 30 -33.30 -8.75 -12.97
CA ILE A 30 -33.54 -9.15 -14.36
C ILE A 30 -35.01 -9.51 -14.48
N THR A 31 -35.69 -8.96 -15.48
CA THR A 31 -37.13 -9.15 -15.68
C THR A 31 -37.36 -9.77 -17.04
N ASN A 32 -38.12 -10.86 -17.09
CA ASN A 32 -38.78 -11.36 -18.28
C ASN A 32 -40.23 -10.83 -18.25
N GLY A 33 -40.53 -9.87 -19.12
CA GLY A 33 -41.80 -9.16 -19.17
C GLY A 33 -42.84 -9.82 -20.06
N THR A 34 -44.08 -9.33 -19.97
CA THR A 34 -45.27 -9.91 -20.60
C THR A 34 -45.35 -9.79 -22.14
N SER A 35 -44.48 -8.98 -22.77
CA SER A 35 -44.60 -8.65 -24.19
C SER A 35 -43.96 -9.72 -25.08
N ARG A 36 -44.76 -10.39 -25.91
CA ARG A 36 -44.31 -11.48 -26.81
C ARG A 36 -44.14 -11.04 -28.25
N THR A 37 -43.37 -9.98 -28.49
CA THR A 37 -43.13 -9.44 -29.83
C THR A 37 -41.65 -9.52 -30.17
N ALA A 38 -41.33 -9.97 -31.38
CA ALA A 38 -39.94 -10.05 -31.86
C ALA A 38 -39.26 -8.67 -31.94
N SER A 39 -40.04 -7.59 -31.97
CA SER A 39 -39.57 -6.20 -31.96
C SER A 39 -39.36 -5.61 -30.56
N THR A 40 -39.61 -6.37 -29.49
CA THR A 40 -39.49 -5.87 -28.11
C THR A 40 -38.64 -6.82 -27.29
N ASN A 41 -37.59 -6.26 -26.68
CA ASN A 41 -36.78 -6.96 -25.70
C ASN A 41 -37.54 -7.02 -24.38
N ASN A 42 -38.19 -8.15 -24.12
CA ASN A 42 -38.91 -8.39 -22.88
C ASN A 42 -38.00 -8.86 -21.75
N VAL A 43 -36.76 -9.29 -22.05
CA VAL A 43 -35.75 -9.56 -21.05
C VAL A 43 -34.87 -8.31 -20.85
N THR A 44 -34.97 -7.71 -19.67
CA THR A 44 -34.28 -6.46 -19.31
C THR A 44 -33.62 -6.58 -17.93
N ILE A 45 -32.67 -5.69 -17.63
CA ILE A 45 -32.01 -5.62 -16.32
C ILE A 45 -32.14 -4.21 -15.74
N ALA A 46 -32.47 -4.12 -14.46
CA ALA A 46 -32.41 -2.91 -13.65
C ALA A 46 -31.30 -3.04 -12.61
N LEU A 47 -30.42 -2.05 -12.53
CA LEU A 47 -29.27 -2.03 -11.62
C LEU A 47 -29.57 -1.20 -10.37
N SER A 48 -28.91 -1.51 -9.27
CA SER A 48 -29.03 -0.81 -7.99
C SER A 48 -27.68 -0.76 -7.28
N ASN A 49 -27.54 0.13 -6.29
CA ASN A 49 -26.37 0.22 -5.41
C ASN A 49 -25.03 0.32 -6.16
N GLY A 50 -25.00 1.08 -7.27
CA GLY A 50 -23.79 1.33 -8.05
C GLY A 50 -23.30 0.15 -8.88
N ALA A 51 -24.07 -0.95 -8.99
CA ALA A 51 -23.73 -2.04 -9.89
C ALA A 51 -23.68 -1.59 -11.34
N THR A 52 -22.76 -2.18 -12.11
CA THR A 52 -22.64 -1.98 -13.56
C THR A 52 -22.68 -3.31 -14.29
N THR A 53 -23.05 -3.30 -15.57
CA THR A 53 -23.14 -4.53 -16.37
C THR A 53 -22.95 -4.27 -17.85
N ASN A 54 -22.52 -5.29 -18.60
CA ASN A 54 -22.54 -5.33 -20.06
C ASN A 54 -23.75 -6.12 -20.62
N PHE A 55 -24.75 -6.42 -19.80
CA PHE A 55 -25.98 -7.11 -20.22
C PHE A 55 -26.69 -6.35 -21.35
N VAL A 56 -27.03 -7.08 -22.41
CA VAL A 56 -27.79 -6.54 -23.55
C VAL A 56 -29.22 -7.09 -23.49
N PRO A 57 -30.25 -6.22 -23.39
CA PRO A 57 -31.64 -6.65 -23.45
C PRO A 57 -31.94 -7.45 -24.71
N TYR A 58 -32.76 -8.49 -24.58
CA TYR A 58 -33.12 -9.39 -25.66
C TYR A 58 -34.57 -9.86 -25.58
N THR A 59 -35.08 -10.43 -26.67
CA THR A 59 -36.42 -10.98 -26.75
C THR A 59 -36.41 -12.49 -26.59
N THR A 60 -37.40 -13.04 -25.88
CA THR A 60 -37.68 -14.49 -25.85
C THR A 60 -38.82 -14.88 -26.79
N ALA A 61 -39.37 -13.92 -27.55
CA ALA A 61 -40.47 -14.16 -28.46
C ALA A 61 -40.13 -15.24 -29.50
N ALA A 62 -41.06 -16.18 -29.70
CA ALA A 62 -41.00 -17.26 -30.70
C ALA A 62 -39.84 -18.27 -30.56
N SER A 63 -39.07 -18.27 -29.47
CA SER A 63 -38.07 -19.32 -29.21
C SER A 63 -38.69 -20.56 -28.56
N SER A 64 -38.29 -21.73 -29.03
CA SER A 64 -38.47 -22.99 -28.31
C SER A 64 -37.28 -23.22 -27.36
N GLY A 65 -37.49 -23.07 -26.06
CA GLY A 65 -36.47 -23.29 -25.03
C GLY A 65 -35.81 -22.01 -24.51
N PHE A 66 -34.74 -22.17 -23.73
CA PHE A 66 -34.00 -21.05 -23.13
C PHE A 66 -33.21 -20.26 -24.17
N ASN A 67 -33.42 -18.95 -24.18
CA ASN A 67 -32.51 -18.01 -24.85
C ASN A 67 -31.44 -17.57 -23.87
N PHE A 68 -30.19 -17.97 -24.16
CA PHE A 68 -29.06 -17.69 -23.28
C PHE A 68 -28.34 -16.39 -23.63
N GLN A 69 -27.93 -15.65 -22.60
CA GLN A 69 -26.98 -14.56 -22.70
C GLN A 69 -25.88 -14.69 -21.65
N THR A 70 -24.66 -14.36 -22.03
CA THR A 70 -23.52 -14.26 -21.13
C THR A 70 -23.24 -12.80 -20.84
N PHE A 71 -23.08 -12.47 -19.57
CA PHE A 71 -22.76 -11.11 -19.14
C PHE A 71 -21.98 -11.11 -17.81
N THR A 72 -21.41 -9.95 -17.54
CA THR A 72 -20.71 -9.60 -16.30
C THR A 72 -21.54 -8.59 -15.54
N LEU A 73 -21.70 -8.83 -14.23
CA LEU A 73 -22.27 -7.88 -13.28
C LEU A 73 -21.14 -7.48 -12.34
N ASN A 74 -20.75 -6.21 -12.37
CA ASN A 74 -19.77 -5.67 -11.43
C ASN A 74 -20.53 -5.14 -10.21
N ILE A 75 -20.24 -5.70 -9.05
CA ILE A 75 -20.83 -5.31 -7.77
C ILE A 75 -19.76 -4.58 -6.96
N PRO A 76 -19.95 -3.28 -6.61
CA PRO A 76 -19.06 -2.60 -5.68
C PRO A 76 -19.10 -3.28 -4.32
N TYR A 77 -17.95 -3.75 -3.84
CA TYR A 77 -17.85 -4.49 -2.59
C TYR A 77 -16.52 -4.20 -1.89
N ASN A 78 -16.57 -3.79 -0.62
CA ASN A 78 -15.41 -3.37 0.16
C ASN A 78 -15.29 -4.06 1.53
N SER A 79 -16.21 -4.95 1.93
CA SER A 79 -16.17 -5.70 3.20
C SER A 79 -17.37 -6.65 3.35
N PRO A 80 -17.28 -7.78 4.08
CA PRO A 80 -16.09 -8.49 4.57
C PRO A 80 -15.48 -9.47 3.55
N ALA A 81 -14.32 -10.08 3.86
CA ALA A 81 -13.63 -11.03 2.97
C ALA A 81 -14.46 -12.27 2.55
N THR A 82 -15.56 -12.55 3.24
CA THR A 82 -16.56 -13.55 2.84
C THR A 82 -17.86 -12.85 2.49
N ALA A 83 -18.55 -13.32 1.45
CA ALA A 83 -19.81 -12.76 1.00
C ALA A 83 -20.78 -13.86 0.58
N GLU A 84 -22.07 -13.63 0.80
CA GLU A 84 -23.15 -14.46 0.31
C GLU A 84 -23.73 -13.84 -0.97
N LEU A 85 -23.56 -14.53 -2.11
CA LEU A 85 -24.20 -14.19 -3.37
C LEU A 85 -25.51 -14.99 -3.51
N VAL A 86 -26.64 -14.29 -3.55
CA VAL A 86 -27.98 -14.89 -3.62
C VAL A 86 -28.66 -14.55 -4.94
N TYR A 87 -29.21 -15.59 -5.58
CA TYR A 87 -30.11 -15.49 -6.72
C TYR A 87 -31.53 -15.79 -6.25
N ARG A 88 -32.44 -14.81 -6.34
CA ARG A 88 -33.84 -14.96 -5.91
C ARG A 88 -34.78 -14.80 -7.10
N ALA A 89 -35.44 -15.88 -7.48
CA ALA A 89 -36.40 -15.87 -8.58
C ALA A 89 -37.85 -15.74 -8.09
N THR A 90 -38.68 -15.06 -8.88
CA THR A 90 -40.15 -15.13 -8.82
C THR A 90 -40.62 -15.54 -10.20
N THR A 91 -41.15 -16.75 -10.34
CA THR A 91 -41.50 -17.39 -11.61
C THR A 91 -43.01 -17.61 -11.66
N VAL A 92 -43.77 -16.58 -12.03
CA VAL A 92 -45.24 -16.68 -11.98
C VAL A 92 -45.76 -17.64 -13.07
N LEU A 93 -45.07 -17.73 -14.22
CA LEU A 93 -45.26 -18.74 -15.29
C LEU A 93 -44.04 -18.84 -16.26
N ASP A 94 -42.94 -18.13 -15.99
CA ASP A 94 -41.73 -18.10 -16.83
C ASP A 94 -40.53 -18.70 -16.09
N ASP A 95 -39.59 -19.26 -16.86
CA ASP A 95 -38.46 -20.00 -16.33
C ASP A 95 -37.13 -19.25 -16.50
N TRP A 96 -36.25 -19.43 -15.52
CA TRP A 96 -34.86 -19.00 -15.57
C TRP A 96 -33.92 -20.20 -15.54
N SER A 97 -32.89 -20.16 -16.36
CA SER A 97 -31.72 -21.04 -16.27
C SER A 97 -30.51 -20.20 -15.89
N LEU A 98 -29.72 -20.68 -14.93
CA LEU A 98 -28.47 -20.03 -14.51
C LEU A 98 -27.35 -21.04 -14.69
N ASP A 99 -26.28 -20.61 -15.35
CA ASP A 99 -25.10 -21.43 -15.60
C ASP A 99 -23.84 -20.54 -15.59
N ASP A 100 -22.66 -21.15 -15.56
CA ASP A 100 -21.36 -20.48 -15.64
C ASP A 100 -21.20 -19.30 -14.67
N VAL A 101 -21.71 -19.43 -13.44
CA VAL A 101 -21.50 -18.44 -12.38
C VAL A 101 -20.04 -18.53 -11.93
N SER A 102 -19.26 -17.52 -12.32
CA SER A 102 -17.86 -17.36 -11.93
C SER A 102 -17.69 -16.06 -11.17
N ILE A 103 -17.05 -16.14 -10.01
CA ILE A 103 -16.64 -15.00 -9.18
C ILE A 103 -15.11 -15.04 -9.16
N PRO A 104 -14.42 -14.26 -10.03
CA PRO A 104 -12.96 -14.23 -9.99
C PRO A 104 -12.52 -13.63 -8.65
N ALA A 105 -11.51 -14.24 -8.02
CA ALA A 105 -10.85 -13.60 -6.89
C ALA A 105 -10.19 -12.32 -7.41
N TYR A 106 -10.65 -11.16 -6.93
CA TYR A 106 -9.87 -9.95 -7.07
C TYR A 106 -8.75 -10.07 -6.04
N LEU A 107 -7.54 -10.37 -6.52
CA LEU A 107 -6.36 -10.34 -5.68
C LEU A 107 -6.03 -8.86 -5.48
N LEU A 108 -5.85 -8.44 -4.23
CA LEU A 108 -5.54 -7.05 -3.91
C LEU A 108 -4.25 -6.65 -4.65
N ASP A 109 -4.29 -5.48 -5.27
CA ASP A 109 -3.24 -4.85 -6.08
C ASP A 109 -3.32 -3.35 -5.72
N THR A 110 -2.49 -2.93 -4.76
CA THR A 110 -2.63 -1.63 -4.10
C THR A 110 -2.18 -0.48 -5.00
N ASP A 111 -1.11 -0.67 -5.77
CA ASP A 111 -0.58 0.34 -6.69
C ASP A 111 -1.16 0.24 -8.13
N ASN A 112 -1.90 -0.83 -8.44
CA ASN A 112 -2.55 -1.11 -9.72
C ASN A 112 -1.56 -1.35 -10.87
N ASP A 113 -0.40 -1.94 -10.60
CA ASP A 113 0.58 -2.27 -11.63
C ASP A 113 0.32 -3.61 -12.34
N GLY A 114 -0.65 -4.39 -11.84
CA GLY A 114 -1.06 -5.69 -12.36
C GLY A 114 -0.40 -6.89 -11.67
N ILE A 115 0.44 -6.67 -10.67
CA ILE A 115 1.01 -7.68 -9.78
C ILE A 115 0.20 -7.69 -8.47
N PRO A 116 -0.40 -8.82 -8.09
CA PRO A 116 -1.08 -8.90 -6.80
C PRO A 116 -0.12 -8.72 -5.62
N ASN A 117 -0.54 -8.02 -4.56
CA ASN A 117 0.29 -7.70 -3.38
C ASN A 117 1.01 -8.90 -2.73
N TYR A 118 0.49 -10.12 -2.85
CA TYR A 118 1.18 -11.31 -2.29
C TYR A 118 2.36 -11.80 -3.15
N GLN A 119 2.53 -11.25 -4.36
CA GLN A 119 3.66 -11.46 -5.27
C GLN A 119 4.44 -10.17 -5.54
N ASP A 120 3.86 -9.02 -5.22
CA ASP A 120 4.55 -7.74 -5.22
C ASP A 120 5.50 -7.69 -4.01
N LEU A 121 6.61 -6.96 -4.17
CA LEU A 121 7.60 -6.72 -3.13
C LEU A 121 7.62 -5.26 -2.66
N ASP A 122 6.88 -4.38 -3.33
CA ASP A 122 6.66 -2.96 -2.99
C ASP A 122 5.19 -2.63 -3.36
N SER A 123 4.25 -3.25 -2.62
CA SER A 123 2.84 -3.35 -2.99
C SER A 123 2.12 -2.00 -3.18
N ASP A 124 2.62 -0.93 -2.56
CA ASP A 124 2.07 0.42 -2.67
C ASP A 124 2.97 1.41 -3.41
N ASN A 125 4.12 0.93 -3.89
CA ASN A 125 5.06 1.62 -4.77
C ASN A 125 5.62 2.92 -4.17
N ASP A 126 5.89 2.88 -2.87
CA ASP A 126 6.34 4.05 -2.12
C ASP A 126 7.87 4.16 -2.02
N GLY A 127 8.57 3.15 -2.56
CA GLY A 127 10.02 3.07 -2.56
C GLY A 127 10.59 2.38 -1.32
N CYS A 128 9.77 1.61 -0.61
CA CYS A 128 10.17 0.66 0.40
C CYS A 128 9.86 -0.78 -0.03
N LEU A 129 10.48 -1.77 0.62
CA LEU A 129 10.13 -3.17 0.36
C LEU A 129 9.15 -3.62 1.43
N ASP A 130 8.08 -4.31 1.04
CA ASP A 130 7.05 -4.85 1.93
C ASP A 130 7.66 -5.62 3.11
N ALA A 131 8.74 -6.36 2.85
CA ALA A 131 9.47 -7.14 3.84
C ALA A 131 10.13 -6.30 4.96
N MET A 132 10.32 -5.00 4.76
CA MET A 132 10.84 -4.05 5.76
C MET A 132 9.74 -3.19 6.40
N GLU A 133 8.53 -3.24 5.88
CA GLU A 133 7.38 -2.46 6.35
C GLU A 133 6.37 -3.29 7.12
N GLY A 134 6.58 -4.60 7.15
CA GLY A 134 5.95 -5.49 8.11
C GLY A 134 6.29 -5.11 9.55
N ASP A 135 5.74 -5.85 10.50
CA ASP A 135 5.86 -5.54 11.91
C ASP A 135 7.09 -6.14 12.61
N GLU A 136 7.91 -6.97 11.94
CA GLU A 136 9.19 -7.47 12.46
C GLU A 136 10.37 -6.51 12.23
N ASN A 137 11.48 -6.79 12.94
CA ASN A 137 12.71 -6.02 12.87
C ASN A 137 13.62 -6.47 11.72
N VAL A 138 13.11 -6.44 10.49
CA VAL A 138 13.88 -6.82 9.30
C VAL A 138 14.93 -5.76 8.97
N ALA A 139 16.19 -6.19 8.86
CA ALA A 139 17.29 -5.34 8.43
C ALA A 139 17.65 -5.59 6.97
N TYR A 140 18.21 -4.58 6.28
CA TYR A 140 18.74 -4.72 4.91
C TYR A 140 19.71 -5.90 4.74
N SER A 141 20.47 -6.27 5.77
CA SER A 141 21.39 -7.42 5.74
C SER A 141 20.70 -8.79 5.70
N MET A 142 19.40 -8.84 6.01
CA MET A 142 18.56 -10.04 5.95
C MET A 142 17.90 -10.22 4.58
N LEU A 143 17.90 -9.16 3.76
CA LEU A 143 17.34 -9.21 2.42
C LEU A 143 18.29 -9.93 1.46
N VAL A 144 17.69 -10.69 0.55
CA VAL A 144 18.35 -11.42 -0.52
C VAL A 144 17.63 -11.18 -1.83
N ALA A 145 18.29 -11.43 -2.96
CA ALA A 145 17.63 -11.32 -4.27
C ALA A 145 16.39 -12.21 -4.33
N ALA A 146 15.26 -11.63 -4.74
CA ALA A 146 14.00 -12.36 -4.86
C ALA A 146 14.05 -13.32 -6.07
N ALA A 147 13.40 -14.47 -5.91
CA ALA A 147 13.20 -15.43 -6.99
C ALA A 147 11.83 -15.23 -7.65
N ALA A 148 11.72 -15.57 -8.92
CA ALA A 148 10.45 -15.56 -9.64
C ALA A 148 9.42 -16.47 -8.94
N PRO A 149 8.12 -16.10 -8.89
CA PRO A 149 7.51 -14.99 -9.65
C PRO A 149 7.52 -13.62 -8.96
N LEU A 150 8.20 -13.46 -7.81
CA LEU A 150 8.14 -12.21 -7.03
C LEU A 150 8.83 -11.04 -7.75
N SER A 151 8.20 -9.87 -7.73
CA SER A 151 8.72 -8.67 -8.37
C SER A 151 8.22 -7.42 -7.65
N VAL A 152 9.04 -6.37 -7.56
CA VAL A 152 8.65 -5.01 -7.10
C VAL A 152 7.74 -4.25 -8.08
N GLY A 153 7.25 -4.92 -9.12
CA GLY A 153 6.36 -4.25 -10.07
C GLY A 153 6.96 -3.13 -10.94
N THR A 154 6.05 -2.44 -11.65
CA THR A 154 6.33 -1.28 -12.50
C THR A 154 6.17 0.01 -11.69
N GLY A 155 7.20 0.86 -11.70
CA GLY A 155 7.17 2.15 -11.01
C GLY A 155 8.00 2.15 -9.74
N SER A 156 8.20 0.97 -9.13
CA SER A 156 9.06 0.83 -7.97
C SER A 156 10.51 1.14 -8.32
N SER A 157 11.18 1.78 -7.36
CA SER A 157 12.60 2.12 -7.43
C SER A 157 13.48 1.23 -6.55
N VAL A 158 12.88 0.31 -5.77
CA VAL A 158 13.63 -0.55 -4.86
C VAL A 158 14.21 -1.78 -5.57
N PRO A 159 15.32 -2.35 -5.04
CA PRO A 159 15.88 -3.58 -5.58
C PRO A 159 14.93 -4.77 -5.38
N ASN A 160 14.86 -5.66 -6.37
CA ASN A 160 14.03 -6.86 -6.31
C ASN A 160 14.52 -7.88 -5.26
N GLN A 161 14.14 -7.68 -4.00
CA GLN A 161 14.65 -8.42 -2.85
C GLN A 161 13.54 -8.86 -1.90
N ASN A 162 13.75 -9.98 -1.23
CA ASN A 162 12.86 -10.51 -0.20
C ASN A 162 13.72 -11.19 0.89
N LEU A 163 13.09 -11.75 1.92
CA LEU A 163 13.73 -12.42 3.06
C LEU A 163 14.35 -13.78 2.70
N CYS A 164 14.00 -14.33 1.55
CA CYS A 164 14.35 -15.70 1.21
C CYS A 164 14.41 -15.91 -0.30
N ALA A 165 15.53 -16.49 -0.77
CA ALA A 165 15.80 -16.70 -2.20
C ALA A 165 15.32 -18.07 -2.71
N SER A 166 15.01 -19.03 -1.82
CA SER A 166 14.57 -20.38 -2.21
C SER A 166 13.85 -21.09 -1.07
N GLY A 167 13.19 -22.21 -1.33
CA GLY A 167 12.43 -22.95 -0.31
C GLY A 167 13.22 -23.48 0.90
N SER A 168 14.55 -23.33 0.96
CA SER A 168 15.35 -23.77 2.13
C SER A 168 15.33 -22.81 3.31
N CYS A 169 14.93 -21.55 3.12
CA CYS A 169 14.84 -20.53 4.19
C CYS A 169 13.40 -20.24 4.63
N VAL A 170 12.45 -21.09 4.25
CA VAL A 170 11.06 -21.05 4.71
C VAL A 170 10.71 -22.28 5.53
N ASP A 171 9.68 -22.17 6.36
CA ASP A 171 9.12 -23.30 7.11
C ASP A 171 8.19 -24.18 6.25
N THR A 172 7.53 -25.16 6.88
CA THR A 172 6.60 -26.07 6.21
C THR A 172 5.36 -25.40 5.60
N GLN A 173 5.09 -24.15 5.95
CA GLN A 173 3.97 -23.35 5.45
C GLN A 173 4.43 -22.29 4.45
N GLY A 174 5.72 -22.25 4.11
CA GLY A 174 6.29 -21.30 3.16
C GLY A 174 6.61 -19.94 3.76
N VAL A 175 6.58 -19.79 5.10
CA VAL A 175 6.92 -18.52 5.77
C VAL A 175 8.43 -18.43 6.01
N PRO A 176 9.09 -17.31 5.66
CA PRO A 176 10.52 -17.14 5.91
C PRO A 176 10.89 -17.32 7.39
N ILE A 177 11.87 -18.17 7.67
CA ILE A 177 12.26 -18.54 9.04
C ILE A 177 12.80 -17.34 9.83
N VAL A 178 13.35 -16.33 9.14
CA VAL A 178 13.94 -15.14 9.76
C VAL A 178 12.93 -14.30 10.55
N VAL A 179 11.66 -14.35 10.16
CA VAL A 179 10.53 -13.62 10.79
C VAL A 179 9.59 -14.55 11.57
N ASN A 180 9.87 -15.85 11.63
CA ASN A 180 9.10 -16.75 12.49
C ASN A 180 9.54 -16.61 13.95
N ALA A 181 8.71 -17.10 14.88
CA ALA A 181 9.03 -17.19 16.30
C ALA A 181 10.45 -17.73 16.57
N GLY A 182 11.28 -16.91 17.21
CA GLY A 182 12.69 -17.18 17.50
C GLY A 182 13.67 -16.93 16.34
N GLY A 183 13.18 -16.40 15.21
CA GLY A 183 13.95 -15.93 14.07
C GLY A 183 14.72 -14.64 14.39
N ALA A 184 15.66 -14.26 13.52
CA ALA A 184 16.55 -13.13 13.78
C ALA A 184 15.86 -11.75 13.72
N ALA A 185 14.73 -11.65 13.03
CA ALA A 185 13.92 -10.44 12.93
C ALA A 185 12.72 -10.42 13.89
N ASP A 186 12.39 -11.56 14.51
CA ASP A 186 11.21 -11.74 15.34
C ASP A 186 11.19 -10.81 16.57
N ILE A 187 10.06 -10.13 16.78
CA ILE A 187 9.79 -9.32 17.97
C ILE A 187 8.49 -9.71 18.69
N GLY A 188 7.67 -10.59 18.09
CA GLY A 188 6.28 -10.88 18.50
C GLY A 188 6.02 -12.33 18.92
N SER A 189 6.97 -13.24 18.64
CA SER A 189 6.82 -14.69 18.83
C SER A 189 5.65 -15.31 18.04
N ASP A 190 5.22 -14.63 17.00
CA ASP A 190 4.25 -15.08 16.00
C ASP A 190 4.94 -15.68 14.77
N ARG A 191 4.14 -16.08 13.77
CA ARG A 191 4.66 -16.75 12.58
C ARG A 191 4.56 -15.81 11.38
N GLY A 192 5.68 -15.18 11.05
CA GLY A 192 5.81 -14.30 9.90
C GLY A 192 5.14 -12.96 10.10
N GLN A 193 5.31 -12.11 9.10
CA GLN A 193 5.03 -10.69 9.23
C GLN A 193 3.54 -10.35 9.14
N GLY A 194 3.14 -9.40 9.97
CA GLY A 194 1.98 -8.55 9.75
C GLY A 194 2.19 -7.61 8.56
N ILE A 195 1.09 -7.01 8.11
CA ILE A 195 1.09 -6.12 6.93
C ILE A 195 1.88 -4.83 7.20
N GLY A 196 1.79 -4.32 8.43
CA GLY A 196 2.36 -3.02 8.80
C GLY A 196 1.91 -1.91 7.85
N ASP A 197 2.86 -1.19 7.26
CA ASP A 197 2.60 -0.06 6.35
C ASP A 197 2.75 -0.42 4.85
N SER A 198 3.07 -1.67 4.50
CA SER A 198 3.36 -2.14 3.12
C SER A 198 2.24 -1.96 2.07
N GLN A 199 1.09 -1.40 2.45
CA GLN A 199 -0.06 -1.18 1.57
C GLN A 199 -0.61 0.24 1.69
N ASN A 200 0.21 1.18 2.12
CA ASN A 200 -0.12 2.56 2.43
C ASN A 200 0.93 3.54 1.90
N ASN A 201 0.84 3.91 0.61
CA ASN A 201 1.84 4.76 -0.05
C ASN A 201 2.06 6.15 0.59
N ALA A 202 1.19 6.55 1.52
CA ALA A 202 1.34 7.80 2.26
C ALA A 202 2.42 7.69 3.37
N VAL A 203 2.88 6.48 3.70
CA VAL A 203 3.80 6.19 4.80
C VAL A 203 5.01 5.40 4.31
N ILE A 204 6.10 6.09 4.03
CA ILE A 204 7.35 5.43 3.62
C ILE A 204 8.08 4.86 4.84
N GLY A 205 7.88 3.57 5.12
CA GLY A 205 8.33 2.86 6.33
C GLY A 205 9.83 2.60 6.41
N CYS A 206 10.53 2.59 5.27
CA CYS A 206 11.98 2.37 5.18
C CYS A 206 12.85 3.45 5.83
N PHE A 207 12.26 4.60 6.16
CA PHE A 207 12.98 5.65 6.86
C PHE A 207 12.87 5.42 8.36
N CYS A 208 13.97 4.96 8.95
CA CYS A 208 14.04 4.83 10.40
C CYS A 208 14.02 6.23 11.06
N TYR A 209 12.85 6.62 11.55
CA TYR A 209 12.70 7.68 12.54
C TYR A 209 12.93 7.03 13.91
N LYS A 210 14.02 7.35 14.62
CA LYS A 210 14.03 7.04 16.06
C LYS A 210 12.85 7.80 16.67
N PRO A 211 11.84 7.11 17.23
CA PRO A 211 10.75 7.80 17.90
C PRO A 211 11.35 8.68 18.99
N VAL A 212 10.74 9.84 19.22
CA VAL A 212 11.20 10.75 20.27
C VAL A 212 11.29 9.96 21.57
N VAL A 213 12.46 9.96 22.21
CA VAL A 213 12.64 9.29 23.50
C VAL A 213 11.75 10.01 24.52
N THR A 214 10.62 9.40 24.86
CA THR A 214 9.64 9.96 25.81
C THR A 214 9.93 9.56 27.26
N ALA A 215 10.86 8.63 27.46
CA ALA A 215 11.27 8.14 28.78
C ALA A 215 12.67 8.65 29.16
N GLY A 216 12.87 9.01 30.43
CA GLY A 216 14.16 9.46 30.97
C GLY A 216 14.22 10.95 31.34
N THR A 217 15.39 11.38 31.81
CA THR A 217 15.58 12.75 32.28
C THR A 217 15.64 13.73 31.12
N ALA A 218 14.61 14.56 30.97
CA ALA A 218 14.55 15.62 29.98
C ALA A 218 15.50 16.78 30.33
N LEU A 219 16.76 16.69 29.87
CA LEU A 219 17.75 17.76 30.03
C LEU A 219 17.40 18.95 29.14
N ASN A 220 17.62 20.16 29.67
CA ASN A 220 17.48 21.40 28.90
C ASN A 220 18.45 21.40 27.72
N THR A 221 18.00 21.86 26.55
CA THR A 221 18.91 22.25 25.48
C THR A 221 19.61 23.57 25.86
N PRO A 222 20.94 23.58 26.08
CA PRO A 222 21.63 24.73 26.65
C PRO A 222 21.97 25.80 25.61
N TYR A 223 21.99 25.45 24.33
CA TYR A 223 22.41 26.32 23.23
C TYR A 223 21.43 26.30 22.07
N GLY A 224 21.25 27.45 21.42
CA GLY A 224 20.44 27.52 20.21
C GLY A 224 20.43 28.88 19.54
N ILE A 225 20.12 28.86 18.25
CA ILE A 225 19.92 30.04 17.39
C ILE A 225 18.47 30.08 16.90
N THR A 226 17.75 31.17 17.18
CA THR A 226 16.37 31.37 16.70
C THR A 226 16.25 32.66 15.89
N ALA A 227 15.61 32.57 14.73
CA ALA A 227 15.24 33.72 13.92
C ALA A 227 13.94 34.39 14.40
N LEU A 228 13.29 33.86 15.45
CA LEU A 228 12.00 34.34 15.97
C LEU A 228 12.14 35.31 17.16
N GLY A 229 13.36 35.71 17.51
CA GLY A 229 13.60 36.71 18.57
C GLY A 229 13.20 36.27 19.97
N ARG A 230 13.10 34.95 20.21
CA ARG A 230 12.54 34.40 21.45
C ARG A 230 13.55 33.71 22.37
N ALA A 231 14.84 33.99 22.19
CA ALA A 231 15.88 33.46 23.06
C ALA A 231 15.84 34.12 24.45
N GLY A 232 15.97 33.29 25.50
CA GLY A 232 16.05 33.74 26.89
C GLY A 232 14.80 33.47 27.72
N THR A 233 14.92 33.74 29.03
CA THR A 233 13.89 33.48 30.04
C THR A 233 12.64 34.34 29.88
N ASN A 234 12.80 35.58 29.41
CA ASN A 234 11.72 36.55 29.25
C ASN A 234 10.84 36.30 28.01
N THR A 235 11.19 35.31 27.19
CA THR A 235 10.61 35.10 25.86
C THR A 235 10.29 33.62 25.61
N GLY A 236 9.71 32.96 26.62
CA GLY A 236 9.26 31.56 26.52
C GLY A 236 10.34 30.52 26.83
N ASN A 237 11.44 30.96 27.45
CA ASN A 237 12.52 30.10 27.95
C ASN A 237 13.20 29.26 26.84
N TRP A 238 13.22 29.77 25.62
CA TRP A 238 13.90 29.11 24.50
C TRP A 238 15.42 29.40 24.57
N PRO A 239 16.31 28.43 24.28
CA PRO A 239 16.06 27.08 23.77
C PRO A 239 15.77 26.03 24.85
N MET A 240 15.84 26.35 26.15
CA MET A 240 15.70 25.40 27.26
C MET A 240 14.32 24.73 27.36
N VAL A 241 13.29 25.32 26.72
CA VAL A 241 11.98 24.69 26.51
C VAL A 241 12.04 23.48 25.58
N ARG A 242 13.08 23.37 24.74
CA ARG A 242 13.44 22.16 24.00
C ARG A 242 14.28 21.28 24.91
N LYS A 243 14.01 19.98 24.86
CA LYS A 243 14.63 18.98 25.71
C LYS A 243 15.38 17.97 24.85
N GLY A 244 16.48 17.44 25.39
CA GLY A 244 17.20 16.32 24.78
C GLY A 244 18.11 16.66 23.59
N ALA A 245 18.11 17.90 23.10
CA ALA A 245 19.06 18.32 22.06
C ALA A 245 20.28 19.03 22.64
N TRP A 246 21.45 18.83 22.03
CA TRP A 246 22.67 19.61 22.31
C TRP A 246 22.58 21.05 21.78
N THR A 247 21.96 21.22 20.62
CA THR A 247 21.75 22.51 19.94
C THR A 247 20.33 22.58 19.37
N ALA A 248 19.65 23.72 19.50
CA ALA A 248 18.39 23.99 18.81
C ALA A 248 18.55 25.10 17.75
N LEU A 249 18.12 24.84 16.52
CA LEU A 249 18.03 25.85 15.46
C LEU A 249 16.56 26.06 15.11
N GLU A 250 16.13 27.31 14.93
CA GLU A 250 14.74 27.60 14.63
C GLU A 250 14.54 28.80 13.69
N ALA A 251 13.68 28.60 12.70
CA ALA A 251 13.09 29.66 11.90
C ALA A 251 11.72 29.21 11.34
N LYS A 252 10.87 30.17 10.95
CA LYS A 252 9.61 29.87 10.22
C LYS A 252 9.79 29.84 8.71
N THR A 253 10.66 30.70 8.18
CA THR A 253 10.78 30.95 6.74
C THR A 253 12.22 31.00 6.26
N LYS A 254 13.20 30.76 7.15
CA LYS A 254 14.62 30.76 6.79
C LYS A 254 15.12 29.33 6.81
N GLY A 255 15.76 28.91 5.72
CA GLY A 255 16.47 27.63 5.68
C GLY A 255 17.76 27.68 6.49
N PHE A 256 18.23 26.51 6.93
CA PHE A 256 19.61 26.34 7.39
C PHE A 256 20.51 26.23 6.16
N VAL A 257 21.42 27.19 5.98
CA VAL A 257 22.31 27.25 4.81
C VAL A 257 23.76 27.10 5.27
N PRO A 258 24.35 25.90 5.19
CA PRO A 258 25.78 25.71 5.43
C PRO A 258 26.61 26.22 4.24
N ASN A 259 27.90 26.47 4.47
CA ASN A 259 28.83 26.80 3.38
C ASN A 259 28.89 25.66 2.37
N ARG A 260 28.77 26.00 1.08
CA ARG A 260 28.80 25.03 -0.03
C ARG A 260 30.17 25.07 -0.68
N LEU A 261 30.92 23.98 -0.60
CA LEU A 261 32.30 23.88 -1.08
C LEU A 261 32.47 22.64 -1.96
N THR A 262 33.40 22.69 -2.91
CA THR A 262 33.84 21.49 -3.64
C THR A 262 34.83 20.68 -2.80
N THR A 263 35.03 19.40 -3.14
CA THR A 263 36.06 18.57 -2.47
C THR A 263 37.44 19.23 -2.49
N ALA A 264 37.82 19.90 -3.59
CA ALA A 264 39.09 20.60 -3.69
C ALA A 264 39.18 21.80 -2.73
N GLN A 265 38.10 22.57 -2.57
CA GLN A 265 38.04 23.68 -1.63
C GLN A 265 38.12 23.22 -0.17
N ILE A 266 37.48 22.09 0.15
CA ILE A 266 37.52 21.50 1.50
C ILE A 266 38.95 21.03 1.84
N SER A 267 39.64 20.36 0.91
CA SER A 267 41.03 19.94 1.08
C SER A 267 42.02 21.10 1.22
N ALA A 268 41.65 22.30 0.76
CA ALA A 268 42.47 23.51 0.86
C ALA A 268 42.31 24.25 2.20
N ILE A 269 41.37 23.86 3.07
CA ILE A 269 41.20 24.48 4.38
C ILE A 269 42.48 24.22 5.22
N PRO A 270 43.16 25.27 5.71
CA PRO A 270 44.37 25.08 6.51
C PRO A 270 44.11 24.19 7.73
N ALA A 271 44.99 23.24 8.00
CA ALA A 271 44.81 22.28 9.10
C ALA A 271 44.60 22.95 10.47
N ALA A 272 45.22 24.12 10.70
CA ALA A 272 45.05 24.90 11.92
C ALA A 272 43.65 25.50 12.11
N ASN A 273 42.84 25.57 11.05
CA ASN A 273 41.47 26.11 11.08
C ASN A 273 40.42 25.00 11.21
N LEU A 274 40.80 23.73 11.08
CA LEU A 274 39.87 22.61 11.20
C LEU A 274 39.52 22.40 12.68
N VAL A 275 38.22 22.22 12.93
CA VAL A 275 37.68 21.94 14.26
C VAL A 275 36.69 20.79 14.17
N GLU A 276 36.62 19.99 15.23
CA GLU A 276 35.60 18.95 15.35
C GLU A 276 34.20 19.58 15.33
N GLY A 277 33.29 18.97 14.58
CA GLY A 277 31.95 19.49 14.33
C GLY A 277 31.84 20.55 13.22
N MET A 278 32.92 20.89 12.52
CA MET A 278 32.84 21.79 11.36
C MET A 278 31.95 21.18 10.27
N MET A 279 30.99 21.95 9.73
CA MET A 279 30.00 21.48 8.76
C MET A 279 30.07 22.25 7.44
N VAL A 280 30.00 21.53 6.32
CA VAL A 280 29.94 22.08 4.96
C VAL A 280 29.04 21.20 4.09
N TYR A 281 28.40 21.77 3.07
CA TYR A 281 27.77 20.98 2.02
C TYR A 281 28.77 20.78 0.89
N ASN A 282 29.18 19.53 0.64
CA ASN A 282 30.10 19.18 -0.44
C ASN A 282 29.33 19.06 -1.76
N THR A 283 29.53 20.00 -2.67
CA THR A 283 28.84 20.04 -3.98
C THR A 283 29.42 19.08 -5.00
N SER A 284 30.56 18.45 -4.72
CA SER A 284 31.16 17.42 -5.59
C SER A 284 30.66 16.02 -5.22
N LEU A 285 30.23 15.82 -3.98
CA LEU A 285 29.73 14.54 -3.47
C LEU A 285 28.22 14.55 -3.16
N ASP A 286 27.56 15.69 -3.36
CA ASP A 286 26.16 15.93 -3.00
C ASP A 286 25.78 15.47 -1.59
N CYS A 287 26.63 15.80 -0.61
CA CYS A 287 26.45 15.38 0.78
C CYS A 287 26.72 16.52 1.77
N LEU A 288 26.02 16.50 2.91
CA LEU A 288 26.43 17.27 4.09
C LEU A 288 27.66 16.59 4.70
N GLN A 289 28.78 17.29 4.82
CA GLN A 289 29.97 16.78 5.50
C GLN A 289 30.14 17.41 6.88
N VAL A 290 30.52 16.58 7.85
CA VAL A 290 30.93 17.02 9.19
C VAL A 290 32.36 16.52 9.45
N ASN A 291 33.22 17.41 9.94
CA ASN A 291 34.55 17.01 10.38
C ASN A 291 34.49 16.43 11.79
N THR A 292 34.74 15.14 11.92
CA THR A 292 34.56 14.37 13.16
C THR A 292 35.79 14.33 14.05
N THR A 293 36.95 14.81 13.58
CA THR A 293 38.21 14.73 14.33
C THR A 293 38.97 16.05 14.40
N GLY A 294 38.49 17.09 13.71
CA GLY A 294 39.21 18.36 13.57
C GLY A 294 40.48 18.26 12.73
N THR A 295 40.64 17.21 11.92
CA THR A 295 41.83 16.99 11.07
C THR A 295 41.45 16.91 9.59
N PRO A 296 42.41 17.03 8.64
CA PRO A 296 42.11 16.90 7.21
C PRO A 296 41.45 15.58 6.82
N ALA A 297 41.72 14.51 7.57
CA ALA A 297 41.12 13.18 7.34
C ALA A 297 39.76 13.00 8.04
N GLY A 298 39.28 13.99 8.81
CA GLY A 298 38.08 13.87 9.63
C GLY A 298 36.74 14.08 8.91
N TRP A 299 36.76 14.43 7.63
CA TRP A 299 35.53 14.73 6.87
C TRP A 299 34.73 13.46 6.56
N ALA A 300 33.53 13.37 7.11
CA ALA A 300 32.58 12.28 6.84
C ALA A 300 31.31 12.83 6.16
N CYS A 301 30.82 12.16 5.11
CA CYS A 301 29.51 12.45 4.53
C CYS A 301 28.40 11.90 5.44
N PHE A 302 27.40 12.73 5.69
CA PHE A 302 26.12 12.38 6.30
C PHE A 302 25.09 12.29 5.18
N ASN A 303 25.22 11.26 4.37
CA ASN A 303 24.33 10.94 3.23
C ASN A 303 23.49 9.69 3.49
N THR A 304 23.90 8.84 4.43
CA THR A 304 23.12 7.68 4.86
C THR A 304 22.40 8.06 6.15
N GLN A 305 21.07 8.07 6.11
CA GLN A 305 20.26 8.13 7.31
C GLN A 305 20.39 6.78 8.02
N THR A 306 21.39 6.66 8.90
CA THR A 306 21.58 5.45 9.69
C THR A 306 20.83 5.60 11.01
N CYS A 307 20.04 4.58 11.34
CA CYS A 307 19.74 4.26 12.73
C CYS A 307 20.88 3.38 13.24
N PRO A 308 21.86 3.90 13.99
CA PRO A 308 22.77 3.02 14.69
C PRO A 308 21.93 2.33 15.78
N THR A 309 21.95 1.00 15.70
CA THR A 309 21.24 -0.03 16.49
C THR A 309 19.87 -0.46 15.95
N ASN A 310 19.89 -1.35 14.96
CA ASN A 310 19.23 -2.66 15.11
C ASN A 310 20.33 -3.67 15.44
#